data_AF-A0A7J0A7Z4-F1
#
_entry.id   AF-A0A7J0A7Z4-F1
#
_cell.length_a   1.000
_cell.length_b   1.000
_cell.length_c   1.000
_cell.angle_alpha   90.00
_cell.angle_beta   90.00
_cell.angle_gamma   90.00
#
_symmetry.space_group_name_H-M   'P 1'
#
loop_
_entity.id
_entity.type
_entity.pdbx_description
1 polymer ?
#
loop_
_entity_poly.entity_id
_entity_poly.type
_entity_poly.pdbx_seq_one_letter_code
_entity_poly.pdbx_strand_id
1 'polypeptide(L)'
;MPANKNALIRYKTIDRCLRNRYRRWTLDDLVEACSDALYEMEGILRGVSVRTVQADIQMMRSDKLGYNAPIEVYDGKFYRYAEADYSISESPLSTDICELISLAVERLDKCDLDENHEIGSLLIDTKEKLQHMLALG
;
A
#
# COMPACT_ATOMS: atom_id res chain seq x y z
N MET A 1 12.83 8.17 6.49
CA MET A 1 12.28 8.35 7.85
C MET A 1 11.13 7.36 8.01
N PRO A 2 10.92 6.77 9.20
CA PRO A 2 9.75 5.94 9.44
C PRO A 2 8.48 6.76 9.22
N ALA A 3 7.50 6.24 8.50
CA ALA A 3 6.21 6.90 8.38
C ALA A 3 5.57 6.95 9.78
N ASN A 4 5.27 8.15 10.28
CA ASN A 4 4.53 8.34 11.51
C ASN A 4 3.22 7.52 11.44
N LYS A 5 2.87 6.78 12.50
CA LYS A 5 1.62 5.99 12.60
C LYS A 5 0.40 6.76 12.12
N ASN A 6 0.29 8.04 12.51
CA ASN A 6 -0.82 8.90 12.12
C ASN A 6 -0.83 9.18 10.61
N ALA A 7 0.34 9.28 9.97
CA ALA A 7 0.42 9.44 8.52
C ALA A 7 -0.05 8.17 7.79
N LEU A 8 0.34 6.99 8.27
CA LEU A 8 -0.13 5.72 7.71
C LEU A 8 -1.65 5.57 7.79
N ILE A 9 -2.26 5.95 8.91
CA ILE A 9 -3.73 5.97 9.06
C ILE A 9 -4.34 6.86 7.97
N ARG A 10 -3.83 8.08 7.79
CA ARG A 10 -4.34 8.99 6.77
C ARG A 10 -4.15 8.47 5.35
N TYR A 11 -3.00 7.88 5.02
CA TYR A 11 -2.76 7.31 3.69
C TYR A 11 -3.77 6.20 3.37
N LYS A 12 -4.00 5.28 4.32
CA LYS A 12 -5.00 4.21 4.16
C LYS A 12 -6.42 4.76 4.03
N THR A 13 -6.73 5.82 4.77
CA THR A 13 -8.02 6.50 4.67
C THR A 13 -8.20 7.17 3.30
N ILE A 14 -7.20 7.91 2.82
CA ILE A 14 -7.21 8.55 1.50
C ILE A 14 -7.37 7.47 0.41
N ASP A 15 -6.61 6.38 0.50
CA ASP A 15 -6.73 5.25 -0.42
C ASP A 15 -8.16 4.71 -0.50
N ARG A 16 -8.76 4.38 0.65
CA ARG A 16 -10.16 3.93 0.73
C ARG A 16 -11.13 4.94 0.11
N CYS A 17 -10.93 6.23 0.38
CA CYS A 17 -11.75 7.29 -0.20
C CYS A 17 -11.62 7.30 -1.73
N LEU A 18 -10.41 7.38 -2.26
CA LEU A 18 -10.17 7.55 -3.71
C LEU A 18 -10.52 6.31 -4.53
N ARG A 19 -10.54 5.10 -3.93
CA ARG A 19 -11.09 3.89 -4.55
C ARG A 19 -12.61 3.88 -4.66
N ASN A 20 -13.32 4.60 -3.78
CA ASN A 20 -14.78 4.71 -3.86
C ASN A 20 -15.21 5.69 -4.96
N ARG A 21 -15.35 5.19 -6.19
CA ARG A 21 -15.77 5.97 -7.37
C ARG A 21 -17.25 6.34 -7.38
N TYR A 22 -18.08 5.79 -6.49
CA TYR A 22 -19.49 6.15 -6.36
C TYR A 22 -19.70 7.48 -5.61
N ARG A 23 -18.66 8.00 -4.94
CA ARG A 23 -18.64 9.31 -4.29
C ARG A 23 -17.61 10.22 -4.95
N ARG A 24 -17.92 11.51 -5.04
CA ARG A 24 -16.95 12.56 -5.40
C ARG A 24 -16.31 13.10 -4.13
N TRP A 25 -14.99 13.16 -4.09
CA TRP A 25 -14.23 13.59 -2.92
C TRP A 25 -13.61 14.96 -3.15
N THR A 26 -14.04 15.96 -2.42
CA THR A 26 -13.33 17.23 -2.32
C THR A 26 -12.16 17.11 -1.34
N LEU A 27 -11.30 18.11 -1.31
CA LEU A 27 -10.22 18.15 -0.32
C LEU A 27 -10.77 18.20 1.12
N ASP A 28 -11.86 18.92 1.35
CA ASP A 28 -12.49 19.01 2.67
C ASP A 28 -13.09 17.68 3.10
N ASP A 29 -13.70 16.92 2.18
CA ASP A 29 -14.19 15.56 2.46
C ASP A 29 -13.06 14.63 2.90
N LEU A 30 -11.88 14.76 2.29
CA LEU A 30 -10.70 13.97 2.66
C LEU A 30 -10.15 14.39 4.04
N VAL A 31 -10.21 15.68 4.37
CA VAL A 31 -9.83 16.21 5.68
C VAL A 31 -10.74 15.67 6.78
N GLU A 32 -12.04 15.69 6.55
CA GLU A 32 -13.04 15.13 7.48
C GLU A 32 -12.79 13.63 7.67
N ALA A 33 -12.73 12.86 6.58
CA ALA A 33 -12.51 11.42 6.65
C ALA A 33 -11.19 11.05 7.38
N CYS A 34 -10.11 11.79 7.14
CA CYS A 34 -8.84 11.59 7.85
C CYS A 34 -8.94 11.97 9.33
N SER A 35 -9.69 13.01 9.66
CA SER A 35 -9.88 13.45 11.05
C SER A 35 -10.70 12.42 11.84
N ASP A 36 -11.77 11.91 11.25
CA ASP A 36 -12.60 10.85 11.82
C ASP A 36 -11.79 9.57 12.05
N ALA A 37 -11.02 9.13 11.04
CA ALA A 37 -10.19 7.94 11.18
C ALA A 37 -9.14 8.08 12.29
N LEU A 38 -8.54 9.26 12.47
CA LEU A 38 -7.59 9.50 13.56
C LEU A 38 -8.28 9.56 14.93
N TYR A 39 -9.50 10.08 14.99
CA TYR A 39 -10.29 10.05 16.21
C TYR A 39 -10.67 8.61 16.59
N GLU A 40 -11.19 7.82 15.65
CA GLU A 40 -11.60 6.43 15.88
C GLU A 40 -10.43 5.53 16.28
N MET A 41 -9.27 5.68 15.62
CA MET A 41 -8.14 4.79 15.83
C MET A 41 -7.22 5.21 16.97
N GLU A 42 -7.04 6.52 17.19
CA GLU A 42 -6.05 7.05 18.13
C GLU A 42 -6.65 8.03 19.16
N GLY A 43 -7.95 8.31 19.13
CA GLY A 43 -8.60 9.27 20.03
C GLY A 43 -8.21 10.74 19.79
N ILE A 44 -7.68 11.06 18.61
CA ILE A 44 -7.19 12.42 18.30
C ILE A 44 -8.36 13.36 17.99
N LEU A 45 -8.76 14.16 18.97
CA LEU A 45 -9.89 15.10 18.87
C LEU A 45 -9.66 16.30 17.95
N ARG A 46 -8.40 16.73 17.76
CA ARG A 46 -8.09 17.94 16.99
C ARG A 46 -8.25 17.74 15.47
N GLY A 47 -8.31 16.49 15.00
CA GLY A 47 -8.32 16.17 13.58
C GLY A 47 -7.04 16.62 12.85
N VAL A 48 -7.14 16.82 11.54
CA VAL A 48 -6.04 17.31 10.70
C VAL A 48 -6.42 18.52 9.87
N SER A 49 -5.40 19.28 9.48
CA SER A 49 -5.57 20.46 8.64
C SER A 49 -5.62 20.11 7.15
N VAL A 50 -6.21 20.99 6.35
CA VAL A 50 -6.14 20.98 4.87
C VAL A 50 -4.70 20.83 4.38
N ARG A 51 -3.77 21.59 4.95
CA ARG A 51 -2.34 21.54 4.59
C ARG A 51 -1.74 20.17 4.84
N THR A 52 -2.15 19.49 5.91
CA THR A 52 -1.68 18.13 6.24
C THR A 52 -2.11 17.15 5.15
N VAL A 53 -3.40 17.13 4.80
CA VAL A 53 -3.93 16.22 3.77
C VAL A 53 -3.35 16.53 2.39
N GLN A 54 -3.15 17.80 2.05
CA GLN A 54 -2.44 18.16 0.80
C GLN A 54 -1.01 17.61 0.78
N ALA A 55 -0.26 17.74 1.87
CA ALA A 55 1.09 17.21 1.97
C ALA A 55 1.10 15.67 1.87
N ASP A 56 0.09 15.01 2.45
CA ASP A 56 -0.07 13.56 2.36
C ASP A 56 -0.36 13.10 0.93
N ILE A 57 -1.26 13.78 0.21
CA ILE A 57 -1.54 13.50 -1.21
C ILE A 57 -0.26 13.68 -2.05
N GLN A 58 0.51 14.74 -1.81
CA GLN A 58 1.80 14.95 -2.49
C GLN A 58 2.80 13.83 -2.15
N MET A 59 2.79 13.32 -0.92
CA MET A 59 3.64 12.20 -0.55
C MET A 59 3.22 10.90 -1.20
N MET A 60 1.91 10.63 -1.26
CA MET A 60 1.38 9.44 -1.93
C MET A 60 1.67 9.43 -3.43
N ARG A 61 1.65 10.60 -4.08
CA ARG A 61 2.06 10.76 -5.49
C ARG A 61 3.56 10.53 -5.73
N SER A 62 4.40 10.79 -4.72
CA SER A 62 5.85 10.70 -4.87
C SER A 62 6.38 9.26 -4.80
N ASP A 63 7.60 9.08 -5.30
CA ASP A 63 8.38 7.85 -5.23
C ASP A 63 8.93 7.53 -3.83
N LYS A 64 8.94 8.52 -2.92
CA LYS A 64 9.54 8.40 -1.57
C LYS A 64 8.97 7.27 -0.71
N LEU A 65 7.70 6.92 -0.91
CA LEU A 65 7.03 5.83 -0.21
C LEU A 65 6.87 4.58 -1.07
N GLY A 66 7.28 4.63 -2.35
CA GLY A 66 7.05 3.58 -3.33
C GLY A 66 5.62 3.50 -3.89
N TYR A 67 4.68 4.29 -3.35
CA TYR A 67 3.28 4.24 -3.81
C TYR A 67 3.11 4.73 -5.24
N ASN A 68 3.73 5.85 -5.63
CA ASN A 68 3.56 6.46 -6.95
C ASN A 68 2.08 6.62 -7.35
N ALA A 69 1.25 7.01 -6.37
CA ALA A 69 -0.19 6.92 -6.52
C ALA A 69 -0.70 7.87 -7.61
N PRO A 70 -1.48 7.39 -8.61
CA PRO A 70 -1.94 8.18 -9.74
C PRO A 70 -3.15 9.04 -9.35
N ILE A 71 -3.01 9.87 -8.30
CA ILE A 71 -4.08 10.74 -7.81
C ILE A 71 -4.21 11.94 -8.75
N GLU A 72 -5.37 12.15 -9.34
CA GLU A 72 -5.68 13.30 -10.19
C GLU A 72 -6.76 14.19 -9.58
N VAL A 73 -6.82 15.45 -10.04
CA VAL A 73 -7.91 16.38 -9.73
C VAL A 73 -8.73 16.58 -10.99
N TYR A 74 -10.03 16.31 -10.92
CA TYR A 74 -10.98 16.51 -12.01
C TYR A 74 -12.08 17.51 -11.61
N ASP A 75 -12.74 18.09 -12.60
CA ASP A 75 -13.73 19.18 -12.46
C ASP A 75 -13.23 20.32 -11.55
N GLY A 76 -11.91 20.56 -11.54
CA GLY A 76 -11.24 21.62 -10.79
C GLY A 76 -11.19 21.44 -9.26
N LYS A 77 -11.82 20.41 -8.67
CA LYS A 77 -11.87 20.26 -7.20
C LYS A 77 -12.00 18.85 -6.64
N PHE A 78 -12.35 17.85 -7.44
CA PHE A 78 -12.57 16.50 -6.95
C PHE A 78 -11.34 15.62 -7.17
N TYR A 79 -11.04 14.78 -6.21
CA TYR A 79 -9.89 13.86 -6.22
C TYR A 79 -10.36 12.45 -6.52
N ARG A 80 -9.56 11.70 -7.28
CA ARG A 80 -9.69 10.26 -7.52
C ARG A 80 -8.35 9.66 -7.92
N TYR A 81 -8.25 8.33 -7.92
CA TYR A 81 -7.20 7.67 -8.71
C TYR A 81 -7.55 7.75 -10.20
N ALA A 82 -6.54 7.97 -11.06
CA ALA A 82 -6.70 7.90 -12.51
C ALA A 82 -6.92 6.45 -12.95
N GLU A 83 -6.21 5.51 -12.31
CA GLU A 83 -6.35 4.06 -12.48
C GLU A 83 -7.43 3.49 -11.54
N ALA A 84 -8.28 2.60 -12.06
CA ALA A 84 -9.51 2.16 -11.36
C ALA A 84 -9.28 1.09 -10.30
N ASP A 85 -8.28 0.26 -10.54
CA ASP A 85 -7.79 -0.86 -9.75
C ASP A 85 -6.65 -0.46 -8.81
N TYR A 86 -6.07 0.73 -8.96
CA TYR A 86 -5.00 1.19 -8.10
C TYR A 86 -5.42 1.25 -6.62
N SER A 87 -4.54 0.75 -5.75
CA SER A 87 -4.63 0.83 -4.30
C SER A 87 -3.23 0.91 -3.71
N ILE A 88 -2.99 1.75 -2.70
CA ILE A 88 -1.70 1.69 -1.98
C ILE A 88 -1.54 0.39 -1.17
N SER A 89 -2.64 -0.31 -0.93
CA SER A 89 -2.66 -1.58 -0.18
C SER A 89 -2.54 -2.80 -1.09
N GLU A 90 -2.86 -2.65 -2.38
CA GLU A 90 -2.67 -3.68 -3.40
C GLU A 90 -1.48 -3.24 -4.24
N SER A 91 -0.28 -3.52 -3.74
CA SER A 91 0.90 -3.46 -4.60
C SER A 91 0.99 -4.80 -5.32
N PRO A 92 0.77 -4.85 -6.65
CA PRO A 92 1.30 -5.97 -7.41
C PRO A 92 2.80 -6.03 -7.11
N LEU A 93 3.32 -7.23 -6.88
CA LEU A 93 4.75 -7.42 -6.72
C LEU A 93 5.44 -6.72 -7.89
N SER A 94 6.36 -5.79 -7.61
CA SER A 94 7.06 -5.11 -8.70
C SER A 94 7.74 -6.16 -9.58
N THR A 95 7.79 -5.96 -10.90
CA THR A 95 8.39 -6.92 -11.84
C THR A 95 9.78 -7.38 -11.39
N ASP A 96 10.63 -6.46 -10.92
CA ASP A 96 11.96 -6.78 -10.40
C ASP A 96 11.94 -7.73 -9.18
N ILE A 97 10.97 -7.55 -8.29
CA ILE A 97 10.73 -8.44 -7.14
C ILE A 97 10.20 -9.80 -7.61
N CYS A 98 9.30 -9.84 -8.59
CA CYS A 98 8.83 -11.10 -9.18
C CYS A 98 9.98 -11.90 -9.81
N GLU A 99 10.89 -11.23 -10.52
CA GLU A 99 12.08 -11.86 -11.09
C GLU A 99 13.00 -12.42 -10.01
N LEU A 100 13.25 -11.65 -8.95
CA LEU A 100 14.07 -12.10 -7.81
C LEU A 100 13.43 -13.28 -7.07
N ILE A 101 12.11 -13.25 -6.84
CA ILE A 101 11.39 -14.35 -6.19
C ILE A 101 11.41 -15.59 -7.08
N SER A 102 11.20 -15.44 -8.40
CA SER A 102 11.27 -16.54 -9.36
C SER A 102 12.64 -17.20 -9.36
N LEU A 103 13.71 -16.39 -9.36
CA LEU A 103 15.08 -16.89 -9.26
C LEU A 103 15.34 -17.60 -7.93
N ALA A 104 14.83 -17.07 -6.82
CA ALA A 104 14.97 -17.70 -5.50
C ALA A 104 14.29 -19.08 -5.47
N VAL A 105 13.07 -19.19 -6.00
CA VAL A 105 12.34 -20.47 -6.11
C VAL A 105 13.11 -21.47 -6.98
N GLU A 106 13.61 -21.04 -8.15
CA GLU A 106 14.39 -21.90 -9.06
C GLU A 106 15.68 -22.43 -8.40
N ARG A 107 16.32 -21.61 -7.55
CA ARG A 107 17.52 -22.03 -6.80
C ARG A 107 17.18 -23.05 -5.72
N LEU A 108 16.08 -22.84 -5.01
CA LEU A 108 15.60 -23.77 -3.98
C LEU A 108 15.15 -25.11 -4.58
N ASP A 109 14.60 -25.12 -5.79
CA ASP A 109 14.28 -26.37 -6.53
C ASP A 109 15.51 -27.24 -6.82
N LYS A 110 16.68 -26.61 -7.00
CA LYS A 110 17.93 -27.31 -7.32
C LYS A 110 18.74 -27.71 -6.09
N CYS A 111 18.29 -27.34 -4.89
CA CYS A 111 18.90 -27.78 -3.65
C CYS A 111 18.35 -29.17 -3.29
N ASP A 112 19.22 -30.14 -3.05
CA ASP A 112 18.83 -31.37 -2.35
C ASP A 112 18.52 -31.02 -0.89
N LEU A 113 17.24 -30.76 -0.62
CA LEU A 113 16.73 -30.46 0.71
C LEU A 113 16.43 -31.79 1.40
N ASP A 114 17.18 -32.11 2.46
CA ASP A 114 16.84 -33.20 3.36
C ASP A 114 15.69 -32.76 4.27
N GLU A 115 14.50 -33.30 4.03
CA GLU A 115 13.26 -33.01 4.77
C GLU A 115 13.37 -33.32 6.28
N ASN A 116 14.32 -34.18 6.68
CA ASN A 116 14.52 -34.56 8.09
C ASN A 116 15.44 -33.58 8.84
N HIS A 117 16.08 -32.66 8.13
CA HIS A 117 16.90 -31.63 8.73
C HIS A 117 16.06 -30.36 8.92
N GLU A 118 16.15 -29.76 10.11
CA GLU A 118 15.44 -28.52 10.47
C GLU A 118 15.61 -27.37 9.46
N ILE A 119 16.76 -27.30 8.77
CA ILE A 119 17.03 -26.30 7.73
C ILE A 119 16.29 -26.64 6.43
N GLY A 120 16.16 -27.92 6.09
CA GLY A 120 15.44 -28.38 4.91
C GLY A 120 13.95 -28.04 4.98
N SER A 121 13.30 -28.32 6.11
CA SER A 121 11.89 -27.95 6.31
C SER A 121 11.66 -26.43 6.25
N LEU A 122 12.52 -25.62 6.88
CA LEU A 122 12.45 -24.15 6.80
C LEU A 122 12.58 -23.63 5.37
N LEU A 123 13.44 -24.24 4.55
CA LEU A 123 13.63 -23.85 3.15
C LEU A 123 12.43 -24.24 2.29
N ILE A 124 11.78 -25.38 2.57
CA ILE A 124 10.53 -25.80 1.92
C ILE A 124 9.41 -24.80 2.24
N ASP A 125 9.19 -24.46 3.51
CA ASP A 125 8.18 -23.48 3.93
C ASP A 125 8.41 -22.10 3.29
N THR A 126 9.68 -21.71 3.18
CA THR A 126 10.06 -20.44 2.55
C THR A 126 9.74 -20.46 1.06
N LYS A 127 10.05 -21.56 0.36
CA LYS A 127 9.72 -21.76 -1.04
C LYS A 127 8.21 -21.69 -1.30
N GLU A 128 7.40 -22.37 -0.50
CA GLU A 128 5.94 -22.36 -0.65
C GLU A 128 5.36 -20.95 -0.47
N LYS A 129 5.84 -20.18 0.52
CA LYS A 129 5.44 -18.78 0.71
C LYS A 129 5.83 -17.89 -0.46
N LEU A 130 7.02 -18.10 -1.03
CA LEU A 130 7.50 -17.38 -2.22
C LEU A 130 6.64 -17.69 -3.46
N GLN A 131 6.27 -18.96 -3.65
CA GLN A 131 5.37 -19.37 -4.74
C GLN A 131 3.96 -18.76 -4.57
N HIS A 132 3.44 -18.74 -3.34
CA HIS A 132 2.15 -18.12 -3.06
C HIS A 132 2.19 -16.60 -3.30
N MET A 133 3.30 -15.93 -2.96
CA MET A 133 3.49 -14.52 -3.29
C MET A 133 3.45 -14.30 -4.81
N LEU A 134 4.14 -15.12 -5.62
CA LEU A 134 4.07 -15.05 -7.08
C LEU A 134 2.68 -15.29 -7.66
N ALA A 135 1.85 -16.14 -7.03
CA ALA A 135 0.50 -16.44 -7.51
C ALA A 135 -0.52 -15.33 -7.22
N LEU A 136 -0.21 -14.42 -6.29
CA LEU A 136 -1.05 -13.30 -5.90
C LEU A 136 -0.66 -11.95 -6.56
N GLY A 137 0.53 -11.87 -7.15
CA GLY A 137 1.00 -10.70 -7.91
C GLY A 137 0.57 -10.75 -9.37
#